data_AF-A0A6J6H7U0-F1
#
_entry.id   AF-A0A6J6H7U0-F1
#
_cell.length_a   1.000
_cell.length_b   1.000
_cell.length_c   1.000
_cell.angle_alpha   90.00
_cell.angle_beta   90.00
_cell.angle_gamma   90.00
#
_symmetry.space_group_name_H-M   'P 1'
#
loop_
_entity.id
_entity.type
_entity.pdbx_description
1 polymer ?
#
loop_
_entity_poly.entity_id
_entity_poly.type
_entity_poly.pdbx_seq_one_letter_code
_entity_poly.pdbx_strand_id
1 'polypeptide(L)'
;MNIKAKKVLAGLAATVTVLALSSAVSAPAIAAGDPPQDAVIKLISPVLTAENTSEAAANQKMADGWVANGWFGTGLVYQRAFVPTGSTIVLTYHVTDKDGKILVGQDVKLRINKGYSNSSSILQVDEKVTTGIHKPESADQAQVTHKTDAFGNVTFIVKNLDKPGTGEPEPESMTAKPNISADGLNDLHAQFLPEIAGEKPDHSVITEFHFYEPKSPAVQPVTKPTIRLVSPVLNETNSIHREDLEKTFSVDNTWYAKGIGFRQAYAPVGSAINLVYKVTDDNGMALANTAVKLHVNKAYSASKAALTDGTNATDATKDSTQNNDQLLLTGTTDGFGFVLFSLKNTDKKGEAVPATPTTPVPTTNALFSQIYPEISGQATDIADMVEFHFTGEEAAVVVPPAIVTTVKATASKATVKGKTVRSITVAIANASGKSAAISITGLKKVTEKISVANQAFKYTVTAGTKTVSVVIAGKTYTSKVTVK
;
A
#
# COMPACT_ATOMS: atom_id res chain seq x y z
N MET A 1 3.45 48.99 -38.00
CA MET A 1 2.16 48.51 -37.43
C MET A 1 2.24 46.98 -37.39
N ASN A 2 2.77 46.39 -36.33
CA ASN A 2 2.15 45.99 -35.05
C ASN A 2 1.34 44.68 -35.09
N ILE A 3 1.89 43.66 -34.41
CA ILE A 3 1.23 42.69 -33.49
C ILE A 3 0.39 41.56 -34.15
N LYS A 4 0.45 40.26 -33.79
CA LYS A 4 1.23 39.40 -32.87
C LYS A 4 0.94 37.93 -33.23
N ALA A 5 1.85 37.06 -32.81
CA ALA A 5 1.78 35.60 -32.82
C ALA A 5 0.56 35.00 -32.07
N LYS A 6 0.14 33.80 -32.49
CA LYS A 6 -0.38 32.77 -31.58
C LYS A 6 0.47 31.51 -31.73
N LYS A 7 1.38 31.33 -30.75
CA LYS A 7 2.04 30.06 -30.49
C LYS A 7 0.97 29.06 -30.04
N VAL A 8 0.90 27.93 -30.72
CA VAL A 8 0.21 26.75 -30.22
C VAL A 8 0.96 26.28 -28.97
N LEU A 9 0.20 26.13 -27.89
CA LEU A 9 0.64 25.64 -26.61
C LEU A 9 1.16 24.21 -26.80
N ALA A 10 2.47 24.01 -26.73
CA ALA A 10 3.02 22.69 -26.47
C ALA A 10 2.76 22.41 -24.99
N GLY A 11 1.82 21.50 -24.71
CA GLY A 11 1.57 21.03 -23.36
C GLY A 11 2.85 20.44 -22.80
N LEU A 12 3.31 20.96 -21.65
CA LEU A 12 4.31 20.27 -20.85
C LEU A 12 3.70 18.93 -20.45
N ALA A 13 4.21 17.84 -21.02
CA ALA A 13 4.06 16.52 -20.45
C ALA A 13 4.88 16.50 -19.15
N ALA A 14 4.26 16.88 -18.03
CA ALA A 14 4.79 16.54 -16.72
C ALA A 14 4.66 15.02 -16.57
N THR A 15 5.75 14.29 -16.78
CA THR A 15 5.87 12.90 -16.34
C THR A 15 5.77 12.90 -14.82
N VAL A 16 4.57 12.62 -14.29
CA VAL A 16 4.39 12.31 -12.87
C VAL A 16 4.97 10.92 -12.67
N THR A 17 6.24 10.85 -12.26
CA THR A 17 6.85 9.60 -11.84
C THR A 17 6.28 9.27 -10.47
N VAL A 18 5.43 8.24 -10.38
CA VAL A 18 5.13 7.66 -9.08
C VAL A 18 6.44 7.10 -8.57
N LEU A 19 6.94 7.69 -7.49
CA LEU A 19 8.12 7.19 -6.84
C LEU A 19 7.80 5.82 -6.27
N ALA A 20 8.27 4.76 -6.94
CA ALA A 20 8.50 3.45 -6.35
C ALA A 20 9.67 3.52 -5.34
N LEU A 21 9.68 4.57 -4.50
CA LEU A 21 10.66 4.76 -3.45
C LEU A 21 10.36 3.73 -2.39
N SER A 22 11.08 2.62 -2.47
CA SER A 22 11.25 1.72 -1.34
C SER A 22 11.53 2.56 -0.09
N SER A 23 10.68 2.39 0.92
CA SER A 23 11.00 2.72 2.30
C SER A 23 12.08 1.74 2.75
N ALA A 24 13.30 1.89 2.22
CA ALA A 24 14.47 1.32 2.83
C ALA A 24 14.74 2.10 4.12
N VAL A 25 13.86 1.91 5.11
CA VAL A 25 14.30 1.85 6.49
C VAL A 25 15.41 0.81 6.45
N SER A 26 16.61 1.18 6.89
CA SER A 26 17.77 0.27 6.95
C SER A 26 17.53 -0.81 8.01
N ALA A 27 16.53 -1.65 7.79
CA ALA A 27 16.36 -2.89 8.49
C ALA A 27 17.43 -3.85 7.98
N PRO A 28 18.09 -4.62 8.87
CA PRO A 28 18.96 -5.70 8.42
C PRO A 28 18.18 -6.60 7.46
N ALA A 29 18.83 -7.09 6.40
CA ALA A 29 18.22 -7.98 5.41
C ALA A 29 17.72 -9.26 6.11
N ILE A 30 16.47 -9.24 6.56
CA ILE A 30 15.71 -10.43 6.91
C ILE A 30 15.28 -11.00 5.55
N ALA A 31 15.56 -12.29 5.31
CA ALA A 31 15.03 -12.98 4.14
C ALA A 31 13.52 -12.70 4.07
N ALA A 32 13.03 -12.20 2.93
CA ALA A 32 11.62 -11.92 2.74
C ALA A 32 10.84 -13.18 3.15
N GLY A 33 10.02 -13.06 4.19
CA GLY A 33 9.07 -14.12 4.52
C GLY A 33 8.14 -14.34 3.33
N ASP A 34 7.51 -15.51 3.27
CA ASP A 34 6.45 -15.73 2.28
C ASP A 34 5.42 -14.59 2.38
N PRO A 35 4.89 -14.09 1.25
CA PRO A 35 3.90 -13.01 1.27
C PRO A 35 2.69 -13.43 2.11
N PRO A 36 2.04 -12.50 2.84
CA PRO A 36 0.82 -12.77 3.59
C PRO A 36 -0.20 -13.48 2.70
N GLN A 37 -0.77 -14.58 3.17
CA GLN A 37 -1.68 -15.45 2.40
C GLN A 37 -3.16 -15.09 2.62
N ASP A 38 -3.43 -13.93 3.22
CA ASP A 38 -4.73 -13.47 3.70
C ASP A 38 -4.82 -11.94 3.71
N ALA A 39 -4.08 -11.29 2.79
CA ALA A 39 -4.08 -9.84 2.70
C ALA A 39 -5.45 -9.31 2.28
N VAL A 40 -5.89 -8.22 2.90
CA VAL A 40 -7.11 -7.50 2.55
C VAL A 40 -6.72 -6.25 1.79
N ILE A 41 -7.17 -6.14 0.54
CA ILE A 41 -6.82 -5.05 -0.37
C ILE A 41 -8.09 -4.30 -0.78
N LYS A 42 -8.23 -3.06 -0.33
CA LYS A 42 -9.44 -2.24 -0.55
C LYS A 42 -9.12 -1.02 -1.41
N LEU A 43 -9.97 -0.73 -2.39
CA LEU A 43 -9.88 0.49 -3.19
C LEU A 43 -10.25 1.71 -2.30
N ILE A 44 -9.42 2.75 -2.33
CA ILE A 44 -9.71 4.05 -1.69
C ILE A 44 -9.69 5.22 -2.68
N SER A 45 -9.05 5.08 -3.84
CA SER A 45 -9.14 6.03 -4.95
C SER A 45 -9.22 5.25 -6.28
N PRO A 46 -10.19 5.54 -7.16
CA PRO A 46 -11.32 6.44 -6.93
C PRO A 46 -12.25 5.91 -5.82
N VAL A 47 -13.00 6.81 -5.19
CA VAL A 47 -14.04 6.44 -4.22
C VAL A 47 -15.29 6.01 -4.99
N LEU A 48 -15.54 4.70 -5.01
CA LEU A 48 -16.70 4.10 -5.68
C LEU A 48 -17.80 3.76 -4.65
N THR A 49 -18.98 4.33 -4.88
CA THR A 49 -20.18 4.21 -4.05
C THR A 49 -21.38 3.75 -4.90
N ALA A 50 -22.56 3.61 -4.29
CA ALA A 50 -23.75 3.19 -5.01
C ALA A 50 -24.18 4.21 -6.10
N GLU A 51 -23.78 5.47 -5.96
CA GLU A 51 -24.14 6.58 -6.84
C GLU A 51 -23.29 6.67 -8.12
N ASN A 52 -22.12 6.02 -8.14
CA ASN A 52 -21.17 6.08 -9.27
C ASN A 52 -20.62 4.71 -9.70
N THR A 53 -21.18 3.63 -9.18
CA THR A 53 -20.85 2.26 -9.58
C THR A 53 -21.91 1.71 -10.53
N SER A 54 -21.52 1.41 -11.76
CA SER A 54 -22.34 0.75 -12.77
C SER A 54 -22.79 -0.62 -12.28
N GLU A 55 -24.10 -0.91 -12.32
CA GLU A 55 -24.68 -2.22 -11.99
C GLU A 55 -24.15 -2.87 -10.68
N ALA A 56 -23.93 -2.08 -9.62
CA ALA A 56 -23.24 -2.52 -8.40
C ALA A 56 -23.72 -3.89 -7.84
N ALA A 57 -25.04 -4.09 -7.75
CA ALA A 57 -25.61 -5.34 -7.24
C ALA A 57 -25.35 -6.55 -8.18
N ALA A 58 -25.37 -6.34 -9.49
CA ALA A 58 -25.09 -7.40 -10.46
C ALA A 58 -23.60 -7.77 -10.43
N ASN A 59 -22.71 -6.78 -10.34
CA ASN A 59 -21.27 -7.00 -10.23
C ASN A 59 -20.92 -7.78 -8.96
N GLN A 60 -21.50 -7.41 -7.82
CA GLN A 60 -21.24 -8.15 -6.60
C GLN A 60 -21.76 -9.59 -6.68
N LYS A 61 -22.94 -9.82 -7.27
CA LYS A 61 -23.45 -11.18 -7.50
C LYS A 61 -22.51 -12.01 -8.38
N MET A 62 -21.85 -11.40 -9.37
CA MET A 62 -20.82 -12.07 -10.17
C MET A 62 -19.60 -12.44 -9.31
N ALA A 63 -19.09 -11.49 -8.52
CA ALA A 63 -17.98 -11.74 -7.59
C ALA A 63 -18.27 -12.86 -6.61
N ASP A 64 -19.45 -12.86 -5.99
CA ASP A 64 -19.90 -13.90 -5.07
C ASP A 64 -19.92 -15.29 -5.75
N GLY A 65 -20.34 -15.34 -7.01
CA GLY A 65 -20.29 -16.56 -7.82
C GLY A 65 -18.85 -17.06 -8.06
N TRP A 66 -17.91 -16.15 -8.33
CA TRP A 66 -16.49 -16.51 -8.51
C TRP A 66 -15.85 -17.03 -7.20
N VAL A 67 -16.23 -16.43 -6.07
CA VAL A 67 -15.83 -16.90 -4.73
C VAL A 67 -16.42 -18.29 -4.45
N ALA A 68 -17.71 -18.50 -4.73
CA ALA A 68 -18.37 -19.80 -4.53
C ALA A 68 -17.74 -20.92 -5.37
N ASN A 69 -17.23 -20.60 -6.56
CA ASN A 69 -16.48 -21.53 -7.42
C ASN A 69 -15.03 -21.75 -6.96
N GLY A 70 -14.58 -21.09 -5.90
CA GLY A 70 -13.22 -21.20 -5.36
C GLY A 70 -12.14 -20.62 -6.26
N TRP A 71 -12.50 -19.64 -7.10
CA TRP A 71 -11.58 -18.94 -8.00
C TRP A 71 -10.86 -17.79 -7.29
N PHE A 72 -11.54 -17.13 -6.37
CA PHE A 72 -11.02 -15.99 -5.61
C PHE A 72 -11.22 -16.16 -4.10
N GLY A 73 -10.45 -15.38 -3.33
CA GLY A 73 -10.60 -15.25 -1.88
C GLY A 73 -11.96 -14.66 -1.49
N THR A 74 -12.39 -14.94 -0.26
CA THR A 74 -13.68 -14.44 0.25
C THR A 74 -13.68 -12.90 0.34
N GLY A 75 -14.86 -12.28 0.33
CA GLY A 75 -14.94 -10.81 0.43
C GLY A 75 -14.44 -10.06 -0.81
N LEU A 76 -14.23 -10.76 -1.94
CA LEU A 76 -13.97 -10.15 -3.23
C LEU A 76 -15.05 -9.11 -3.57
N VAL A 77 -14.62 -7.91 -3.93
CA VAL A 77 -15.50 -6.86 -4.45
C VAL A 77 -15.26 -6.72 -5.95
N TYR A 78 -16.32 -6.61 -6.75
CA TYR A 78 -16.22 -6.26 -8.17
C TYR A 78 -17.02 -4.99 -8.44
N GLN A 79 -16.35 -3.97 -8.97
CA GLN A 79 -16.93 -2.66 -9.23
C GLN A 79 -16.61 -2.21 -10.65
N ARG A 80 -17.62 -1.66 -11.32
CA ARG A 80 -17.51 -1.01 -12.63
C ARG A 80 -17.78 0.47 -12.49
N ALA A 81 -16.98 1.30 -13.14
CA ALA A 81 -17.21 2.74 -13.20
C ALA A 81 -16.93 3.29 -14.60
N PHE A 82 -17.56 4.40 -14.94
CA PHE A 82 -17.35 5.09 -16.20
C PHE A 82 -16.33 6.22 -16.03
N VAL A 83 -15.49 6.43 -17.03
CA VAL A 83 -14.50 7.51 -17.05
C VAL A 83 -14.28 7.99 -18.49
N PRO A 84 -14.05 9.29 -18.76
CA PRO A 84 -13.83 9.75 -20.13
C PRO A 84 -12.60 9.11 -20.79
N THR A 85 -12.69 8.81 -22.09
CA THR A 85 -11.54 8.39 -22.90
C THR A 85 -10.39 9.39 -22.80
N GLY A 86 -9.14 8.90 -22.72
CA GLY A 86 -7.93 9.72 -22.57
C GLY A 86 -7.66 10.20 -21.13
N SER A 87 -8.50 9.83 -20.17
CA SER A 87 -8.32 10.22 -18.77
C SER A 87 -7.10 9.58 -18.12
N THR A 88 -6.56 10.27 -17.12
CA THR A 88 -5.74 9.64 -16.09
C THR A 88 -6.64 9.17 -14.95
N ILE A 89 -6.21 8.16 -14.20
CA ILE A 89 -6.89 7.60 -13.03
C ILE A 89 -5.84 7.34 -11.95
N VAL A 90 -6.06 7.87 -10.76
CA VAL A 90 -5.26 7.60 -9.55
C VAL A 90 -5.88 6.41 -8.83
N LEU A 91 -5.29 5.22 -9.02
CA LEU A 91 -5.69 3.99 -8.34
C LEU A 91 -4.92 3.84 -7.04
N THR A 92 -5.58 4.02 -5.91
CA THR A 92 -4.98 3.80 -4.58
C THR A 92 -5.72 2.71 -3.83
N TYR A 93 -4.97 1.77 -3.26
CA TYR A 93 -5.48 0.70 -2.43
C TYR A 93 -4.92 0.77 -1.02
N HIS A 94 -5.75 0.50 -0.02
CA HIS A 94 -5.34 0.29 1.36
C HIS A 94 -5.17 -1.20 1.63
N VAL A 95 -4.07 -1.56 2.30
CA VAL A 95 -3.63 -2.95 2.45
C VAL A 95 -3.40 -3.29 3.92
N THR A 96 -4.11 -4.32 4.38
CA THR A 96 -3.95 -4.88 5.73
C THR A 96 -3.77 -6.39 5.68
N ASP A 97 -3.35 -7.01 6.78
CA ASP A 97 -3.62 -8.43 7.01
C ASP A 97 -5.11 -8.66 7.37
N LYS A 98 -5.49 -9.92 7.57
CA LYS A 98 -6.85 -10.31 7.98
C LYS A 98 -7.31 -9.71 9.32
N ASP A 99 -6.36 -9.32 10.18
CA ASP A 99 -6.65 -8.77 11.51
C ASP A 99 -6.74 -7.23 11.47
N GLY A 100 -6.61 -6.63 10.28
CA GLY A 100 -6.68 -5.19 10.06
C GLY A 100 -5.39 -4.45 10.34
N LYS A 101 -4.26 -5.14 10.55
CA LYS A 101 -2.96 -4.49 10.71
C LYS A 101 -2.46 -4.05 9.35
N ILE A 102 -2.08 -2.77 9.23
CA ILE A 102 -1.51 -2.23 7.99
C ILE A 102 -0.22 -2.97 7.60
N LEU A 103 -0.09 -3.25 6.31
CA LEU A 103 1.13 -3.83 5.75
C LEU A 103 1.96 -2.72 5.13
N VAL A 104 3.04 -2.30 5.80
CA VAL A 104 3.94 -1.21 5.34
C VAL A 104 5.10 -1.79 4.51
N GLY A 105 5.45 -1.16 3.39
CA GLY A 105 6.53 -1.60 2.50
C GLY A 105 6.25 -2.90 1.73
N GLN A 106 5.01 -3.38 1.76
CA GLN A 106 4.54 -4.60 1.12
C GLN A 106 4.50 -4.41 -0.39
N ASP A 107 5.11 -5.34 -1.14
CA ASP A 107 4.98 -5.39 -2.58
C ASP A 107 3.55 -5.79 -2.96
N VAL A 108 2.90 -4.95 -3.78
CA VAL A 108 1.57 -5.19 -4.34
C VAL A 108 1.68 -5.09 -5.85
N LYS A 109 1.32 -6.18 -6.52
CA LYS A 109 1.32 -6.30 -7.97
C LYS A 109 -0.05 -5.88 -8.50
N LEU A 110 -0.09 -4.87 -9.35
CA LEU A 110 -1.29 -4.53 -10.12
C LEU A 110 -1.28 -5.29 -11.44
N ARG A 111 -2.29 -6.14 -11.64
CA ARG A 111 -2.56 -6.82 -12.91
C ARG A 111 -3.47 -5.93 -13.75
N ILE A 112 -3.05 -5.60 -14.96
CA ILE A 112 -3.68 -4.58 -15.82
C ILE A 112 -4.18 -5.25 -17.11
N ASN A 113 -5.42 -4.94 -17.49
CA ASN A 113 -6.15 -5.63 -18.57
C ASN A 113 -6.04 -7.14 -18.36
N LYS A 114 -6.58 -7.56 -17.22
CA LYS A 114 -6.42 -8.92 -16.70
C LYS A 114 -6.86 -9.97 -17.73
N GLY A 115 -6.25 -11.15 -17.70
CA GLY A 115 -6.75 -12.31 -18.45
C GLY A 115 -8.26 -12.51 -18.25
N TYR A 116 -8.94 -13.08 -19.26
CA TYR A 116 -10.38 -13.39 -19.28
C TYR A 116 -11.36 -12.22 -19.05
N SER A 117 -10.88 -10.96 -19.00
CA SER A 117 -11.72 -9.78 -18.82
C SER A 117 -12.27 -9.18 -20.13
N ASN A 118 -11.81 -9.66 -21.28
CA ASN A 118 -12.04 -9.02 -22.59
C ASN A 118 -11.60 -7.55 -22.68
N SER A 119 -10.74 -7.08 -21.76
CA SER A 119 -10.25 -5.69 -21.77
C SER A 119 -9.57 -5.33 -23.10
N SER A 120 -9.96 -4.19 -23.63
CA SER A 120 -9.60 -3.68 -24.97
C SER A 120 -8.88 -2.33 -24.92
N SER A 121 -8.78 -1.69 -23.75
CA SER A 121 -8.19 -0.35 -23.63
C SER A 121 -6.66 -0.36 -23.72
N ILE A 122 -6.09 0.68 -24.32
CA ILE A 122 -4.65 0.94 -24.34
C ILE A 122 -4.32 1.86 -23.15
N LEU A 123 -3.53 1.34 -22.22
CA LEU A 123 -3.23 1.99 -20.96
C LEU A 123 -1.73 2.07 -20.75
N GLN A 124 -1.28 3.11 -20.07
CA GLN A 124 0.05 3.22 -19.50
C GLN A 124 -0.01 3.23 -17.98
N VAL A 125 0.81 2.39 -17.36
CA VAL A 125 1.12 2.44 -15.92
C VAL A 125 2.63 2.31 -15.81
N ASP A 126 3.27 3.29 -15.19
CA ASP A 126 4.74 3.44 -15.18
C ASP A 126 5.30 3.38 -16.62
N GLU A 127 6.30 2.53 -16.86
CA GLU A 127 6.85 2.28 -18.19
C GLU A 127 6.11 1.20 -19.00
N LYS A 128 5.07 0.57 -18.44
CA LYS A 128 4.31 -0.50 -19.12
C LYS A 128 3.16 0.09 -19.90
N VAL A 129 2.99 -0.40 -21.13
CA VAL A 129 1.88 -0.04 -22.02
C VAL A 129 1.15 -1.31 -22.45
N THR A 130 -0.17 -1.35 -22.27
CA THR A 130 -1.01 -2.47 -22.73
C THR A 130 -1.23 -2.40 -24.25
N THR A 131 -1.64 -3.50 -24.86
CA THR A 131 -1.83 -3.56 -26.33
C THR A 131 -3.26 -3.26 -26.77
N GLY A 132 -4.21 -3.21 -25.84
CA GLY A 132 -5.64 -3.13 -26.16
C GLY A 132 -6.19 -4.39 -26.85
N ILE A 133 -5.43 -5.49 -26.82
CA ILE A 133 -5.78 -6.74 -27.48
C ILE A 133 -5.96 -7.80 -26.41
N HIS A 134 -7.16 -8.38 -26.36
CA HIS A 134 -7.51 -9.46 -25.45
C HIS A 134 -6.44 -10.56 -25.46
N LYS A 135 -6.03 -10.97 -24.26
CA LYS A 135 -5.06 -12.05 -24.06
C LYS A 135 -5.79 -13.32 -23.63
N PRO A 136 -5.29 -14.50 -24.05
CA PRO A 136 -5.85 -15.78 -23.60
C PRO A 136 -5.78 -15.91 -22.07
N GLU A 137 -6.54 -16.86 -21.54
CA GLU A 137 -6.81 -17.05 -20.10
C GLU A 137 -5.57 -17.10 -19.19
N SER A 138 -4.39 -17.42 -19.74
CA SER A 138 -3.14 -17.56 -18.99
C SER A 138 -2.31 -16.28 -18.85
N ALA A 139 -2.73 -15.14 -19.42
CA ALA A 139 -1.90 -13.94 -19.45
C ALA A 139 -2.69 -12.62 -19.28
N ASP A 140 -2.14 -11.73 -18.46
CA ASP A 140 -2.55 -10.31 -18.44
C ASP A 140 -1.81 -9.55 -19.55
N GLN A 141 -2.28 -8.35 -19.92
CA GLN A 141 -1.53 -7.53 -20.88
C GLN A 141 -0.32 -6.85 -20.23
N ALA A 142 -0.42 -6.43 -18.97
CA ALA A 142 0.68 -5.82 -18.22
C ALA A 142 0.57 -6.08 -16.72
N GLN A 143 1.71 -5.98 -16.03
CA GLN A 143 1.82 -6.05 -14.58
C GLN A 143 2.86 -5.04 -14.11
N VAL A 144 2.58 -4.35 -13.01
CA VAL A 144 3.50 -3.46 -12.30
C VAL A 144 3.45 -3.76 -10.80
N THR A 145 4.53 -3.49 -10.07
CA THR A 145 4.57 -3.75 -8.62
C THR A 145 5.06 -2.51 -7.90
N HIS A 146 4.23 -1.99 -6.98
CA HIS A 146 4.57 -0.89 -6.08
C HIS A 146 4.58 -1.37 -4.63
N LYS A 147 5.22 -0.60 -3.76
CA LYS A 147 5.22 -0.83 -2.31
C LYS A 147 4.17 0.02 -1.62
N THR A 148 3.57 -0.53 -0.57
CA THR A 148 2.71 0.25 0.32
C THR A 148 3.53 1.27 1.13
N ASP A 149 2.92 2.43 1.39
CA ASP A 149 3.51 3.53 2.15
C ASP A 149 3.38 3.33 3.68
N ALA A 150 3.76 4.35 4.46
CA ALA A 150 3.70 4.30 5.93
C ALA A 150 2.28 4.11 6.49
N PHE A 151 1.25 4.37 5.69
CA PHE A 151 -0.15 4.22 6.07
C PHE A 151 -0.78 2.96 5.46
N GLY A 152 0.03 2.07 4.89
CA GLY A 152 -0.44 0.84 4.25
C GLY A 152 -1.11 1.06 2.90
N ASN A 153 -0.89 2.21 2.25
CA ASN A 153 -1.51 2.51 0.95
C ASN A 153 -0.54 2.30 -0.20
N VAL A 154 -1.00 1.73 -1.31
CA VAL A 154 -0.25 1.61 -2.56
C VAL A 154 -1.00 2.37 -3.66
N THR A 155 -0.29 3.17 -4.44
CA THR A 155 -0.88 4.01 -5.50
C THR A 155 -0.27 3.71 -6.86
N PHE A 156 -1.10 3.67 -7.90
CA PHE A 156 -0.74 3.52 -9.30
C PHE A 156 -1.39 4.64 -10.11
N ILE A 157 -0.67 5.22 -11.07
CA ILE A 157 -1.25 6.18 -12.02
C ILE A 157 -1.50 5.45 -13.33
N VAL A 158 -2.78 5.35 -13.71
CA VAL A 158 -3.21 4.74 -14.96
C VAL A 158 -3.57 5.84 -15.93
N LYS A 159 -2.93 5.84 -17.10
CA LYS A 159 -3.27 6.76 -18.18
C LYS A 159 -3.90 6.00 -19.33
N ASN A 160 -5.13 6.37 -19.70
CA ASN A 160 -5.75 5.91 -20.92
C ASN A 160 -5.11 6.60 -22.13
N LEU A 161 -4.63 5.80 -23.09
CA LEU A 161 -3.95 6.24 -24.32
C LEU A 161 -4.82 6.04 -25.56
N ASP A 162 -6.05 5.57 -25.39
CA ASP A 162 -7.00 5.43 -26.48
C ASP A 162 -7.34 6.80 -27.09
N LYS A 163 -7.74 6.78 -28.37
CA LYS A 163 -8.00 8.02 -29.11
C LYS A 163 -9.39 8.52 -28.79
N PRO A 164 -9.61 9.86 -28.71
CA PRO A 164 -10.95 10.40 -28.65
C PRO A 164 -11.83 9.86 -29.80
N GLY A 165 -13.06 9.49 -29.48
CA GLY A 165 -14.03 8.88 -30.38
C GLY A 165 -14.02 7.36 -30.44
N THR A 166 -13.21 6.67 -29.62
CA THR A 166 -13.19 5.19 -29.57
C THR A 166 -13.98 4.61 -28.39
N GLY A 167 -14.30 5.42 -27.39
CA GLY A 167 -15.10 5.00 -26.24
C GLY A 167 -16.58 4.80 -26.58
N GLU A 168 -17.30 4.23 -25.63
CA GLU A 168 -18.76 4.12 -25.72
C GLU A 168 -19.45 5.49 -25.60
N PRO A 169 -20.72 5.63 -26.03
CA PRO A 169 -21.48 6.86 -25.76
C PRO A 169 -21.56 7.15 -24.27
N GLU A 170 -21.47 8.44 -23.89
CA GLU A 170 -21.67 8.84 -22.50
C GLU A 170 -22.95 8.22 -21.90
N PRO A 171 -22.84 7.55 -20.74
CA PRO A 171 -23.96 6.85 -20.16
C PRO A 171 -25.03 7.83 -19.68
N GLU A 172 -26.30 7.39 -19.66
CA GLU A 172 -27.40 8.20 -19.14
C GLU A 172 -27.27 8.47 -17.63
N SER A 173 -26.55 7.60 -16.92
CA SER A 173 -26.19 7.71 -15.51
C SER A 173 -24.92 6.91 -15.24
N MET A 174 -24.12 7.33 -14.25
CA MET A 174 -22.92 6.60 -13.83
C MET A 174 -23.22 5.22 -13.21
N THR A 175 -24.48 4.93 -12.88
CA THR A 175 -24.94 3.64 -12.37
C THR A 175 -25.52 2.73 -13.46
N ALA A 176 -25.67 3.23 -14.69
CA ALA A 176 -26.26 2.49 -15.79
C ALA A 176 -25.38 1.32 -16.23
N LYS A 177 -25.97 0.36 -16.94
CA LYS A 177 -25.22 -0.69 -17.64
C LYS A 177 -24.38 -0.08 -18.77
N PRO A 178 -23.16 -0.60 -19.06
CA PRO A 178 -22.39 -0.19 -20.24
C PRO A 178 -23.19 -0.33 -21.54
N ASN A 179 -23.04 0.64 -22.42
CA ASN A 179 -23.77 0.73 -23.68
C ASN A 179 -22.91 0.23 -24.83
N ILE A 180 -22.83 -1.10 -24.92
CA ILE A 180 -22.03 -1.80 -25.92
C ILE A 180 -22.83 -1.95 -27.23
N SER A 181 -22.22 -1.57 -28.34
CA SER A 181 -22.75 -1.69 -29.69
C SER A 181 -22.94 -3.16 -30.08
N ALA A 182 -23.82 -3.41 -31.05
CA ALA A 182 -24.11 -4.78 -31.50
C ALA A 182 -22.87 -5.50 -32.07
N ASP A 183 -21.91 -4.76 -32.61
CA ASP A 183 -20.62 -5.27 -33.10
C ASP A 183 -19.53 -5.34 -32.01
N GLY A 184 -19.80 -4.82 -30.81
CA GLY A 184 -18.87 -4.79 -29.68
C GLY A 184 -17.66 -3.88 -29.87
N LEU A 185 -17.60 -3.08 -30.95
CA LEU A 185 -16.41 -2.30 -31.27
C LEU A 185 -16.18 -1.10 -30.35
N ASN A 186 -17.21 -0.66 -29.64
CA ASN A 186 -17.13 0.42 -28.65
C ASN A 186 -16.99 -0.08 -27.21
N ASP A 187 -16.86 -1.40 -26.98
CA ASP A 187 -16.63 -1.99 -25.66
C ASP A 187 -15.18 -1.70 -25.23
N LEU A 188 -14.94 -0.43 -24.86
CA LEU A 188 -13.63 0.07 -24.47
C LEU A 188 -13.52 0.05 -22.95
N HIS A 189 -12.97 -1.03 -22.41
CA HIS A 189 -12.82 -1.18 -20.96
C HIS A 189 -11.48 -1.79 -20.56
N ALA A 190 -11.19 -1.62 -19.27
CA ALA A 190 -10.01 -2.17 -18.63
C ALA A 190 -10.33 -2.70 -17.24
N GLN A 191 -9.91 -3.92 -16.96
CA GLN A 191 -10.03 -4.55 -15.65
C GLN A 191 -8.67 -4.62 -14.94
N PHE A 192 -8.69 -4.30 -13.65
CA PHE A 192 -7.54 -4.24 -12.75
C PHE A 192 -7.76 -5.15 -11.55
N LEU A 193 -6.69 -5.81 -11.11
CA LEU A 193 -6.66 -6.60 -9.87
C LEU A 193 -5.33 -6.38 -9.14
N PRO A 194 -5.32 -5.81 -7.92
CA PRO A 194 -4.16 -5.85 -7.05
C PRO A 194 -4.01 -7.22 -6.39
N GLU A 195 -2.76 -7.67 -6.24
CA GLU A 195 -2.40 -9.01 -5.77
C GLU A 195 -1.10 -8.96 -4.93
N ILE A 196 -1.06 -9.73 -3.85
CA ILE A 196 0.12 -9.97 -3.00
C ILE A 196 0.51 -11.46 -3.06
N ALA A 197 -0.40 -12.36 -2.69
CA ALA A 197 -0.16 -13.80 -2.69
C ALA A 197 -0.96 -14.58 -3.76
N GLY A 198 -1.95 -13.96 -4.39
CA GLY A 198 -2.70 -14.56 -5.50
C GLY A 198 -4.19 -14.26 -5.44
N GLU A 199 -4.92 -14.61 -6.51
CA GLU A 199 -6.37 -14.44 -6.59
C GLU A 199 -7.15 -15.13 -5.44
N LYS A 200 -6.67 -16.30 -4.98
CA LYS A 200 -7.32 -17.09 -3.92
C LYS A 200 -6.91 -16.70 -2.50
N PRO A 201 -5.62 -16.48 -2.21
CA PRO A 201 -5.20 -16.09 -0.86
C PRO A 201 -5.65 -14.66 -0.50
N ASP A 202 -5.69 -13.75 -1.48
CA ASP A 202 -6.00 -12.34 -1.21
C ASP A 202 -7.51 -12.06 -1.18
N HIS A 203 -7.91 -11.16 -0.29
CA HIS A 203 -9.25 -10.57 -0.21
C HIS A 203 -9.24 -9.22 -0.95
N SER A 204 -9.21 -9.30 -2.29
CA SER A 204 -8.97 -8.15 -3.17
C SER A 204 -10.26 -7.50 -3.69
N VAL A 205 -10.07 -6.44 -4.47
CA VAL A 205 -11.11 -5.78 -5.27
C VAL A 205 -10.73 -5.83 -6.75
N ILE A 206 -11.67 -6.20 -7.60
CA ILE A 206 -11.57 -6.04 -9.05
C ILE A 206 -12.24 -4.73 -9.42
N THR A 207 -11.47 -3.84 -10.05
CA THR A 207 -12.01 -2.58 -10.59
C THR A 207 -12.02 -2.67 -12.11
N GLU A 208 -13.11 -2.27 -12.73
CA GLU A 208 -13.24 -2.19 -14.17
C GLU A 208 -13.70 -0.79 -14.58
N PHE A 209 -12.96 -0.18 -15.49
CA PHE A 209 -13.32 1.12 -16.04
C PHE A 209 -13.80 0.95 -17.47
N HIS A 210 -14.99 1.47 -17.74
CA HIS A 210 -15.51 1.66 -19.08
C HIS A 210 -15.22 3.09 -19.53
N PHE A 211 -14.64 3.22 -20.72
CA PHE A 211 -14.21 4.51 -21.27
C PHE A 211 -15.27 5.05 -22.22
N TYR A 212 -15.77 6.24 -21.93
CA TYR A 212 -16.83 6.86 -22.71
C TYR A 212 -16.40 8.19 -23.34
N GLU A 213 -17.12 8.58 -24.40
CA GLU A 213 -16.96 9.86 -25.05
C GLU A 213 -17.90 10.90 -24.42
N PRO A 214 -17.38 11.89 -23.67
CA PRO A 214 -18.22 12.87 -23.00
C PRO A 214 -18.95 13.75 -24.02
N LYS A 215 -20.21 14.11 -23.73
CA LYS A 215 -20.85 15.21 -24.44
C LYS A 215 -20.08 16.50 -24.16
N SER A 216 -20.14 17.47 -25.08
CA SER A 216 -19.40 18.74 -24.98
C SER A 216 -19.43 19.28 -23.55
N PRO A 217 -18.27 19.57 -22.93
CA PRO A 217 -18.22 19.89 -21.51
C PRO A 217 -19.01 21.17 -21.24
N ALA A 218 -19.98 21.09 -20.33
CA ALA A 218 -20.52 22.29 -19.71
C ALA A 218 -19.40 22.95 -18.90
N VAL A 219 -19.23 24.26 -19.05
CA VAL A 219 -18.31 25.02 -18.20
C VAL A 219 -18.87 24.98 -16.79
N GLN A 220 -18.20 24.25 -15.89
CA GLN A 220 -18.59 24.22 -14.48
C GLN A 220 -18.14 25.52 -13.79
N PRO A 221 -18.99 26.17 -12.99
CA PRO A 221 -18.58 27.30 -12.17
C PRO A 221 -17.61 26.80 -11.10
N VAL A 222 -16.42 27.38 -11.06
CA VAL A 222 -15.42 27.12 -10.00
C VAL A 222 -15.16 28.43 -9.31
N THR A 223 -15.88 28.68 -8.21
CA THR A 223 -15.64 29.88 -7.39
C THR A 223 -15.12 29.52 -6.00
N LYS A 224 -15.47 28.35 -5.48
CA LYS A 224 -15.08 27.85 -4.15
C LYS A 224 -14.89 26.31 -4.21
N PRO A 225 -13.85 25.82 -4.89
CA PRO A 225 -13.63 24.39 -5.01
C PRO A 225 -13.42 23.76 -3.63
N THR A 226 -13.87 22.53 -3.49
CA THR A 226 -13.67 21.72 -2.29
C THR A 226 -12.58 20.67 -2.55
N ILE A 227 -11.55 20.63 -1.70
CA ILE A 227 -10.36 19.80 -1.85
C ILE A 227 -10.19 18.93 -0.60
N ARG A 228 -10.62 17.66 -0.64
CA ARG A 228 -10.62 16.78 0.53
C ARG A 228 -9.55 15.69 0.44
N LEU A 229 -8.89 15.42 1.56
CA LEU A 229 -7.90 14.35 1.64
C LEU A 229 -8.60 12.98 1.57
N VAL A 230 -8.06 12.09 0.75
CA VAL A 230 -8.57 10.72 0.55
C VAL A 230 -7.52 9.70 0.96
N SER A 231 -6.25 9.96 0.65
CA SER A 231 -5.12 9.16 1.12
C SER A 231 -4.06 10.08 1.71
N PRO A 232 -3.49 9.77 2.89
CA PRO A 232 -3.90 8.68 3.77
C PRO A 232 -5.31 8.90 4.35
N VAL A 233 -6.02 7.82 4.68
CA VAL A 233 -7.32 7.90 5.36
C VAL A 233 -7.08 8.22 6.84
N LEU A 234 -7.18 9.51 7.20
CA LEU A 234 -6.99 9.99 8.56
C LEU A 234 -8.32 10.11 9.30
N ASN A 235 -8.37 9.61 10.54
CA ASN A 235 -9.55 9.63 11.40
C ASN A 235 -9.13 9.65 12.89
N GLU A 236 -10.11 9.62 13.80
CA GLU A 236 -9.90 9.73 15.26
C GLU A 236 -9.07 8.60 15.89
N THR A 237 -8.79 7.52 15.16
CA THR A 237 -8.00 6.39 15.67
C THR A 237 -6.51 6.47 15.29
N ASN A 238 -6.19 7.21 14.23
CA ASN A 238 -4.83 7.26 13.65
C ASN A 238 -4.29 8.69 13.45
N SER A 239 -5.03 9.70 13.87
CA SER A 239 -4.67 11.11 13.73
C SER A 239 -5.35 11.96 14.80
N ILE A 240 -4.90 13.19 14.95
CA ILE A 240 -5.46 14.18 15.88
C ILE A 240 -6.22 15.22 15.06
N HIS A 241 -7.52 15.33 15.29
CA HIS A 241 -8.33 16.39 14.70
C HIS A 241 -8.11 17.71 15.46
N ARG A 242 -7.77 18.79 14.74
CA ARG A 242 -7.45 20.11 15.30
C ARG A 242 -8.55 21.12 15.03
N GLU A 243 -9.75 20.86 15.56
CA GLU A 243 -10.90 21.77 15.49
C GLU A 243 -10.57 23.18 16.05
N ASP A 244 -9.67 23.25 17.04
CA ASP A 244 -9.18 24.50 17.62
C ASP A 244 -8.43 25.35 16.57
N LEU A 245 -7.61 24.72 15.73
CA LEU A 245 -6.88 25.38 14.66
C LEU A 245 -7.76 25.67 13.46
N GLU A 246 -8.70 24.78 13.11
CA GLU A 246 -9.71 25.05 12.09
C GLU A 246 -10.48 26.34 12.41
N LYS A 247 -10.94 26.47 13.66
CA LYS A 247 -11.60 27.69 14.15
C LYS A 247 -10.67 28.89 14.11
N THR A 248 -9.45 28.75 14.63
CA THR A 248 -8.47 29.84 14.68
C THR A 248 -8.16 30.37 13.27
N PHE A 249 -8.00 29.49 12.28
CA PHE A 249 -7.54 29.84 10.95
C PHE A 249 -8.63 30.33 9.99
N SER A 250 -9.88 29.92 10.20
CA SER A 250 -10.99 30.19 9.27
C SER A 250 -12.18 30.97 9.85
N VAL A 251 -12.32 30.99 11.18
CA VAL A 251 -13.42 31.68 11.87
C VAL A 251 -12.91 32.91 12.60
N ASP A 252 -11.90 32.73 13.45
CA ASP A 252 -11.32 33.84 14.22
C ASP A 252 -10.42 34.72 13.34
N ASN A 253 -9.83 34.11 12.31
CA ASN A 253 -9.09 34.80 11.27
C ASN A 253 -9.65 34.42 9.89
N THR A 254 -9.49 35.31 8.92
CA THR A 254 -9.91 35.09 7.52
C THR A 254 -8.75 34.59 6.66
N TRP A 255 -7.82 33.84 7.24
CA TRP A 255 -6.65 33.34 6.51
C TRP A 255 -7.01 32.17 5.61
N TYR A 256 -7.99 31.36 6.03
CA TYR A 256 -8.49 30.21 5.30
C TYR A 256 -10.01 30.26 5.14
N ALA A 257 -10.54 29.55 4.13
CA ALA A 257 -11.98 29.41 3.94
C ALA A 257 -12.63 28.71 5.14
N LYS A 258 -13.89 29.05 5.46
CA LYS A 258 -14.65 28.32 6.48
C LYS A 258 -14.89 26.88 6.02
N GLY A 259 -14.70 25.92 6.93
CA GLY A 259 -14.88 24.50 6.65
C GLY A 259 -13.63 23.77 6.14
N ILE A 260 -12.45 24.37 6.33
CA ILE A 260 -11.19 23.61 6.24
C ILE A 260 -11.20 22.44 7.22
N GLY A 261 -10.55 21.35 6.85
CA GLY A 261 -10.14 20.31 7.78
C GLY A 261 -8.69 20.54 8.23
N PHE A 262 -8.34 20.17 9.46
CA PHE A 262 -6.95 20.09 9.91
C PHE A 262 -6.74 18.84 10.78
N ARG A 263 -5.96 17.89 10.26
CA ARG A 263 -5.44 16.76 11.04
C ARG A 263 -3.92 16.77 11.19
N GLN A 264 -3.45 16.37 12.36
CA GLN A 264 -2.05 16.03 12.62
C GLN A 264 -1.91 14.51 12.64
N ALA A 265 -0.87 13.97 12.04
CA ALA A 265 -0.59 12.54 12.01
C ALA A 265 0.90 12.25 12.17
N TYR A 266 1.23 11.06 12.67
CA TYR A 266 2.62 10.61 12.79
C TYR A 266 3.02 9.76 11.60
N ALA A 267 4.26 9.94 11.14
CA ALA A 267 4.90 9.09 10.14
C ALA A 267 6.36 8.82 10.53
N PRO A 268 6.95 7.65 10.24
CA PRO A 268 8.37 7.43 10.49
C PRO A 268 9.26 8.30 9.60
N VAL A 269 10.44 8.69 10.09
CA VAL A 269 11.48 9.28 9.23
C VAL A 269 11.86 8.34 8.09
N GLY A 270 12.23 8.88 6.94
CA GLY A 270 12.57 8.09 5.76
C GLY A 270 11.37 7.49 5.00
N SER A 271 10.15 7.63 5.54
CA SER A 271 8.94 7.09 4.90
C SER A 271 8.49 7.90 3.69
N ALA A 272 7.76 7.22 2.79
CA ALA A 272 6.98 7.86 1.75
C ALA A 272 5.57 8.18 2.27
N ILE A 273 5.02 9.29 1.81
CA ILE A 273 3.66 9.77 2.07
C ILE A 273 3.02 10.12 0.73
N ASN A 274 1.99 9.37 0.35
CA ASN A 274 1.21 9.65 -0.84
C ASN A 274 -0.09 10.37 -0.47
N LEU A 275 -0.14 11.65 -0.81
CA LEU A 275 -1.30 12.51 -0.61
C LEU A 275 -2.19 12.45 -1.84
N VAL A 276 -3.37 11.88 -1.69
CA VAL A 276 -4.41 11.91 -2.73
C VAL A 276 -5.53 12.82 -2.24
N TYR A 277 -5.83 13.86 -3.01
CA TYR A 277 -6.94 14.77 -2.75
C TYR A 277 -8.03 14.61 -3.79
N LYS A 278 -9.30 14.56 -3.37
CA LYS A 278 -10.46 14.71 -4.25
C LYS A 278 -10.82 16.18 -4.38
N VAL A 279 -10.94 16.65 -5.61
CA VAL A 279 -11.34 18.01 -5.95
C VAL A 279 -12.74 18.00 -6.56
N THR A 280 -13.59 18.87 -6.05
CA THR A 280 -14.95 19.06 -6.54
C THR A 280 -15.27 20.55 -6.73
N ASP A 281 -16.19 20.82 -7.65
CA ASP A 281 -16.71 22.16 -7.90
C ASP A 281 -17.74 22.58 -6.84
N ASP A 282 -18.33 23.75 -7.04
CA ASP A 282 -19.31 24.34 -6.13
C ASP A 282 -20.60 23.48 -5.99
N ASN A 283 -20.85 22.55 -6.92
CA ASN A 283 -21.98 21.61 -6.93
C ASN A 283 -21.61 20.21 -6.42
N GLY A 284 -20.35 19.99 -6.00
CA GLY A 284 -19.84 18.69 -5.58
C GLY A 284 -19.47 17.75 -6.74
N MET A 285 -19.48 18.23 -7.99
CA MET A 285 -19.06 17.44 -9.15
C MET A 285 -17.54 17.39 -9.24
N ALA A 286 -16.99 16.27 -9.73
CA ALA A 286 -15.55 16.11 -9.89
C ALA A 286 -14.96 17.15 -10.85
N LEU A 287 -13.90 17.84 -10.42
CA LEU A 287 -13.13 18.73 -11.29
C LEU A 287 -11.97 17.96 -11.92
N ALA A 288 -12.20 17.41 -13.11
CA ALA A 288 -11.15 16.72 -13.87
C ALA A 288 -10.19 17.70 -14.58
N ASN A 289 -8.96 17.25 -14.85
CA ASN A 289 -7.94 18.00 -15.59
C ASN A 289 -7.64 19.42 -15.05
N THR A 290 -7.78 19.60 -13.73
CA THR A 290 -7.60 20.89 -13.04
C THR A 290 -6.25 20.90 -12.35
N ALA A 291 -5.48 21.98 -12.54
CA ALA A 291 -4.21 22.16 -11.86
C ALA A 291 -4.42 22.49 -10.38
N VAL A 292 -3.75 21.75 -9.51
CA VAL A 292 -3.77 21.92 -8.05
C VAL A 292 -2.34 22.17 -7.59
N LYS A 293 -2.15 23.17 -6.74
CA LYS A 293 -0.87 23.42 -6.07
C LYS A 293 -0.85 22.70 -4.73
N LEU A 294 0.32 22.23 -4.31
CA LEU A 294 0.54 21.74 -2.96
C LEU A 294 1.65 22.54 -2.30
N HIS A 295 1.29 23.26 -1.24
CA HIS A 295 2.22 23.99 -0.39
C HIS A 295 2.79 23.02 0.64
N VAL A 296 4.10 22.80 0.64
CA VAL A 296 4.79 21.86 1.52
C VAL A 296 5.78 22.61 2.39
N ASN A 297 5.78 22.33 3.70
CA ASN A 297 6.42 23.18 4.71
C ASN A 297 5.99 24.63 4.53
N LYS A 298 4.68 24.84 4.63
CA LYS A 298 4.04 26.13 4.33
C LYS A 298 4.63 27.27 5.15
N ALA A 299 4.66 28.47 4.59
CA ALA A 299 4.99 29.69 5.32
C ALA A 299 4.17 29.83 6.62
N TYR A 300 4.76 30.45 7.63
CA TYR A 300 4.20 30.64 8.98
C TYR A 300 3.89 29.36 9.78
N SER A 301 4.20 28.16 9.27
CA SER A 301 3.97 26.90 9.99
C SER A 301 5.10 26.54 10.96
N ALA A 302 6.28 27.15 10.83
CA ALA A 302 7.51 26.72 11.50
C ALA A 302 7.94 25.25 11.20
N SER A 303 7.45 24.69 10.08
CA SER A 303 7.84 23.35 9.60
C SER A 303 9.35 23.23 9.39
N LYS A 304 9.90 22.05 9.71
CA LYS A 304 11.34 21.75 9.65
C LYS A 304 11.67 20.43 8.95
N ALA A 305 10.68 19.60 8.65
CA ALA A 305 10.91 18.29 8.07
C ALA A 305 11.46 18.41 6.64
N ALA A 306 12.45 17.60 6.30
CA ALA A 306 13.04 17.59 4.97
C ALA A 306 12.27 16.64 4.04
N LEU A 307 11.52 17.18 3.08
CA LEU A 307 10.70 16.42 2.13
C LEU A 307 11.15 16.60 0.68
N THR A 308 10.94 15.57 -0.15
CA THR A 308 11.21 15.60 -1.59
C THR A 308 10.14 14.85 -2.39
N ASP A 309 9.84 15.32 -3.60
CA ASP A 309 9.08 14.59 -4.63
C ASP A 309 10.00 13.81 -5.59
N GLY A 310 11.26 13.57 -5.18
CA GLY A 310 12.32 12.94 -5.97
C GLY A 310 13.03 13.88 -6.95
N THR A 311 12.46 15.04 -7.27
CA THR A 311 13.05 16.03 -8.18
C THR A 311 13.38 17.34 -7.44
N ASN A 312 12.42 17.81 -6.67
CA ASN A 312 12.41 19.01 -5.86
C ASN A 312 12.46 18.62 -4.38
N ALA A 313 12.96 19.52 -3.54
CA ALA A 313 13.00 19.32 -2.10
C ALA A 313 12.64 20.61 -1.34
N THR A 314 12.20 20.46 -0.09
CA THR A 314 11.99 21.58 0.82
C THR A 314 13.30 22.32 1.08
N ASP A 315 13.28 23.63 0.90
CA ASP A 315 14.40 24.53 1.16
C ASP A 315 14.27 25.23 2.53
N ALA A 316 15.04 24.75 3.51
CA ALA A 316 15.07 25.31 4.86
C ALA A 316 15.69 26.72 4.94
N THR A 317 16.33 27.22 3.87
CA THR A 317 16.90 28.57 3.85
C THR A 317 15.86 29.64 3.57
N LYS A 318 14.68 29.25 3.07
CA LYS A 318 13.58 30.20 2.85
C LYS A 318 13.00 30.67 4.19
N ASP A 319 12.95 31.98 4.35
CA ASP A 319 12.37 32.60 5.53
C ASP A 319 10.85 32.42 5.54
N SER A 320 10.39 31.46 6.34
CA SER A 320 8.97 31.14 6.51
C SER A 320 8.13 32.29 7.08
N THR A 321 8.75 33.31 7.69
CA THR A 321 8.06 34.50 8.24
C THR A 321 7.76 35.56 7.17
N GLN A 322 8.33 35.39 5.97
CA GLN A 322 8.12 36.29 4.83
C GLN A 322 7.21 35.68 3.76
N ASN A 323 6.24 34.86 4.18
CA ASN A 323 5.28 34.20 3.29
C ASN A 323 5.92 33.28 2.23
N ASN A 324 7.08 32.69 2.54
CA ASN A 324 7.77 31.78 1.64
C ASN A 324 7.56 30.32 2.05
N ASP A 325 6.87 29.55 1.21
CA ASP A 325 6.82 28.09 1.36
C ASP A 325 8.16 27.47 0.98
N GLN A 326 8.56 26.43 1.70
CA GLN A 326 9.84 25.77 1.40
C GLN A 326 9.77 25.00 0.07
N LEU A 327 8.62 24.43 -0.26
CA LEU A 327 8.37 23.72 -1.53
C LEU A 327 6.94 23.98 -2.02
N LEU A 328 6.79 24.19 -3.33
CA LEU A 328 5.50 24.31 -4.01
C LEU A 328 5.46 23.31 -5.16
N LEU A 329 4.53 22.36 -5.10
CA LEU A 329 4.31 21.38 -6.15
C LEU A 329 3.05 21.71 -6.95
N THR A 330 2.92 21.13 -8.13
CA THR A 330 1.71 21.22 -8.94
C THR A 330 1.37 19.84 -9.49
N GLY A 331 0.11 19.43 -9.32
CA GLY A 331 -0.46 18.22 -9.88
C GLY A 331 -1.70 18.57 -10.70
N THR A 332 -2.17 17.61 -11.49
CA THR A 332 -3.40 17.75 -12.28
C THR A 332 -4.37 16.67 -11.83
N THR A 333 -5.62 17.05 -11.60
CA THR A 333 -6.66 16.08 -11.24
C THR A 333 -6.99 15.14 -12.39
N ASP A 334 -7.31 13.91 -12.03
CA ASP A 334 -7.64 12.80 -12.91
C ASP A 334 -9.10 12.88 -13.41
N GLY A 335 -9.57 11.89 -14.18
CA GLY A 335 -10.94 11.87 -14.72
C GLY A 335 -12.04 11.84 -13.65
N PHE A 336 -11.69 11.39 -12.44
CA PHE A 336 -12.56 11.41 -11.27
C PHE A 336 -12.27 12.59 -10.35
N GLY A 337 -11.45 13.57 -10.73
CA GLY A 337 -11.14 14.73 -9.90
C GLY A 337 -10.14 14.46 -8.77
N PHE A 338 -9.38 13.37 -8.78
CA PHE A 338 -8.34 13.08 -7.78
C PHE A 338 -6.96 13.55 -8.26
N VAL A 339 -6.15 14.11 -7.37
CA VAL A 339 -4.76 14.50 -7.63
C VAL A 339 -3.83 13.82 -6.64
N LEU A 340 -2.71 13.27 -7.13
CA LEU A 340 -1.66 12.65 -6.32
C LEU A 340 -0.46 13.60 -6.14
N PHE A 341 0.03 13.69 -4.92
CA PHE A 341 1.36 14.20 -4.59
C PHE A 341 2.13 13.16 -3.76
N SER A 342 3.25 12.69 -4.29
CA SER A 342 4.13 11.74 -3.61
C SER A 342 5.30 12.49 -2.96
N LEU A 343 5.44 12.36 -1.65
CA LEU A 343 6.52 12.96 -0.87
C LEU A 343 7.30 11.89 -0.12
N LYS A 344 8.61 12.08 0.04
CA LYS A 344 9.44 11.25 0.93
C LYS A 344 10.15 12.12 1.95
N ASN A 345 10.08 11.71 3.21
CA ASN A 345 10.90 12.27 4.26
C ASN A 345 12.36 11.82 4.12
N THR A 346 13.29 12.76 4.26
CA THR A 346 14.73 12.53 4.09
C THR A 346 15.52 12.76 5.37
N ASP A 347 14.84 13.11 6.46
CA ASP A 347 15.44 13.29 7.77
C ASP A 347 16.07 11.99 8.27
N LYS A 348 17.15 12.12 9.05
CA LYS A 348 17.89 11.00 9.64
C LYS A 348 17.51 10.70 11.08
N LYS A 349 16.86 11.65 11.74
CA LYS A 349 16.45 11.57 13.14
C LYS A 349 15.06 12.15 13.22
N GLY A 350 14.15 11.44 13.89
CA GLY A 350 12.80 11.92 14.14
C GLY A 350 12.59 12.30 15.59
N GLU A 351 11.37 12.74 15.86
CA GLU A 351 10.80 12.90 17.20
C GLU A 351 10.75 11.57 17.95
N ALA A 352 10.50 11.63 19.27
CA ALA A 352 10.19 10.43 20.02
C ALA A 352 8.93 9.75 19.46
N VAL A 353 8.93 8.41 19.40
CA VAL A 353 7.74 7.67 19.00
C VAL A 353 6.63 7.90 20.04
N PRO A 354 5.43 8.32 19.62
CA PRO A 354 4.32 8.57 20.53
C PRO A 354 3.80 7.26 21.14
N ALA A 355 3.14 7.36 22.30
CA ALA A 355 2.52 6.19 22.93
C ALA A 355 1.36 5.62 22.09
N THR A 356 0.63 6.50 21.40
CA THR A 356 -0.45 6.16 20.47
C THR A 356 -0.43 7.13 19.28
N PRO A 357 -1.01 6.76 18.13
CA PRO A 357 -1.16 7.68 16.98
C PRO A 357 -1.92 8.99 17.27
N THR A 358 -2.64 9.06 18.40
CA THR A 358 -3.45 10.21 18.83
C THR A 358 -2.84 10.97 20.00
N THR A 359 -1.63 10.61 20.42
CA THR A 359 -0.91 11.34 21.47
C THR A 359 -0.66 12.78 21.01
N PRO A 360 -0.89 13.80 21.85
CA PRO A 360 -0.62 15.19 21.48
C PRO A 360 0.81 15.40 20.97
N VAL A 361 0.94 16.17 19.89
CA VAL A 361 2.23 16.42 19.24
C VAL A 361 3.16 17.28 20.09
N PRO A 362 4.49 17.15 19.94
CA PRO A 362 5.45 18.00 20.65
C PRO A 362 5.27 19.48 20.30
N THR A 363 5.29 20.35 21.32
CA THR A 363 5.21 21.81 21.14
C THR A 363 6.58 22.48 21.01
N THR A 364 7.66 21.74 21.29
CA THR A 364 9.04 22.22 21.22
C THR A 364 9.91 21.24 20.44
N ASN A 365 10.79 21.76 19.58
CA ASN A 365 11.70 20.96 18.76
C ASN A 365 11.03 19.88 17.90
N ALA A 366 9.77 20.11 17.52
CA ALA A 366 9.04 19.24 16.63
C ALA A 366 9.67 19.22 15.22
N LEU A 367 9.69 18.04 14.62
CA LEU A 367 10.08 17.77 13.24
C LEU A 367 8.81 17.42 12.46
N PHE A 368 8.19 18.45 11.89
CA PHE A 368 6.95 18.28 11.15
C PHE A 368 6.96 19.03 9.82
N SER A 369 6.00 18.64 8.97
CA SER A 369 5.61 19.34 7.76
C SER A 369 4.12 19.63 7.77
N GLN A 370 3.76 20.91 7.72
CA GLN A 370 2.39 21.35 7.45
C GLN A 370 2.20 21.55 5.93
N ILE A 371 1.12 20.99 5.41
CA ILE A 371 0.85 20.86 3.98
C ILE A 371 -0.59 21.28 3.67
N TYR A 372 -0.77 22.07 2.60
CA TYR A 372 -2.07 22.58 2.18
C TYR A 372 -2.22 22.57 0.64
N PRO A 373 -3.33 22.05 0.09
CA PRO A 373 -3.60 22.14 -1.34
C PRO A 373 -4.35 23.42 -1.72
N GLU A 374 -4.10 23.96 -2.91
CA GLU A 374 -4.69 25.23 -3.39
C GLU A 374 -5.03 25.17 -4.90
N ILE A 375 -6.16 25.76 -5.28
CA ILE A 375 -6.56 26.05 -6.67
C ILE A 375 -6.79 27.55 -6.86
N SER A 376 -7.69 28.13 -6.08
CA SER A 376 -8.15 29.52 -6.22
C SER A 376 -7.58 30.45 -5.15
N GLY A 377 -7.02 29.89 -4.07
CA GLY A 377 -6.41 30.61 -2.96
C GLY A 377 -6.91 30.11 -1.62
N GLN A 378 -6.03 30.06 -0.61
CA GLN A 378 -6.35 29.53 0.73
C GLN A 378 -7.59 30.13 1.42
N ALA A 379 -7.90 31.41 1.19
CA ALA A 379 -9.09 32.06 1.76
C ALA A 379 -10.41 31.71 1.04
N THR A 380 -10.31 31.05 -0.12
CA THR A 380 -11.42 30.72 -1.02
C THR A 380 -11.69 29.22 -1.06
N ASP A 381 -10.63 28.42 -1.19
CA ASP A 381 -10.72 26.97 -1.34
C ASP A 381 -11.09 26.31 -0.01
N ILE A 382 -12.10 25.44 -0.02
CA ILE A 382 -12.48 24.65 1.15
C ILE A 382 -11.63 23.39 1.14
N ALA A 383 -10.51 23.38 1.86
CA ALA A 383 -9.52 22.32 1.74
C ALA A 383 -9.12 21.68 3.07
N ASP A 384 -8.68 20.42 3.01
CA ASP A 384 -8.07 19.73 4.14
C ASP A 384 -6.58 20.03 4.21
N MET A 385 -6.16 20.56 5.35
CA MET A 385 -4.78 20.73 5.77
C MET A 385 -4.32 19.50 6.55
N VAL A 386 -3.08 19.09 6.32
CA VAL A 386 -2.44 18.02 7.09
C VAL A 386 -1.10 18.47 7.63
N GLU A 387 -0.76 17.95 8.80
CA GLU A 387 0.56 18.12 9.39
C GLU A 387 1.12 16.76 9.81
N PHE A 388 2.26 16.39 9.24
CA PHE A 388 2.93 15.13 9.57
C PHE A 388 4.09 15.39 10.51
N HIS A 389 4.04 14.74 11.68
CA HIS A 389 5.14 14.67 12.62
C HIS A 389 6.00 13.44 12.35
N PHE A 390 7.29 13.64 12.16
CA PHE A 390 8.20 12.57 11.77
C PHE A 390 8.90 11.97 12.97
N THR A 391 8.58 10.72 13.29
CA THR A 391 9.12 10.00 14.46
C THR A 391 10.34 9.19 14.08
N GLY A 392 11.22 8.92 15.06
CA GLY A 392 12.27 7.93 14.90
C GLY A 392 11.72 6.52 14.65
N GLU A 393 12.62 5.57 14.43
CA GLU A 393 12.24 4.15 14.42
C GLU A 393 11.78 3.75 15.84
N GLU A 394 10.71 2.97 15.91
CA GLU A 394 10.32 2.30 17.14
C GLU A 394 11.55 1.50 17.63
N ALA A 395 11.98 1.72 18.87
CA ALA A 395 13.06 0.92 19.43
C ALA A 395 12.62 -0.53 19.32
N ALA A 396 13.31 -1.32 18.50
CA ALA A 396 12.96 -2.70 18.24
C ALA A 396 12.66 -3.36 19.59
N VAL A 397 11.41 -3.77 19.80
CA VAL A 397 11.06 -4.60 20.94
C VAL A 397 11.98 -5.80 20.79
N VAL A 398 12.94 -5.95 21.71
CA VAL A 398 13.81 -7.12 21.76
C VAL A 398 12.91 -8.28 22.16
N VAL A 399 12.20 -8.84 21.19
CA VAL A 399 11.51 -10.11 21.34
C VAL A 399 12.62 -11.11 21.61
N PRO A 400 12.68 -11.72 22.80
CA PRO A 400 13.65 -12.76 23.06
C PRO A 400 13.48 -13.82 21.96
N PRO A 401 14.55 -14.27 21.30
CA PRO A 401 14.43 -15.28 20.26
C PRO A 401 13.60 -16.44 20.78
N ALA A 402 12.58 -16.84 20.02
CA ALA A 402 11.73 -17.97 20.39
C ALA A 402 12.63 -19.16 20.74
N ILE A 403 12.52 -19.65 21.97
CA ILE A 403 13.37 -20.73 22.47
C ILE A 403 12.93 -22.02 21.77
N VAL A 404 13.57 -22.34 20.63
CA VAL A 404 13.21 -23.50 19.81
C VAL A 404 13.81 -24.78 20.41
N THR A 405 12.99 -25.82 20.59
CA THR A 405 13.47 -27.17 20.94
C THR A 405 14.31 -27.75 19.80
N THR A 406 15.55 -28.15 20.09
CA THR A 406 16.45 -28.79 19.12
C THR A 406 16.88 -30.18 19.60
N VAL A 407 17.14 -31.08 18.65
CA VAL A 407 17.62 -32.44 18.90
C VAL A 407 18.81 -32.73 17.99
N LYS A 408 19.93 -33.15 18.57
CA LYS A 408 21.14 -33.54 17.83
C LYS A 408 21.60 -34.93 18.27
N ALA A 409 21.75 -35.83 17.32
CA ALA A 409 22.33 -37.15 17.55
C ALA A 409 23.78 -37.21 17.04
N THR A 410 24.71 -37.66 17.88
CA THR A 410 26.13 -37.73 17.54
C THR A 410 26.71 -39.09 17.93
N ALA A 411 27.43 -39.74 17.03
CA ALA A 411 28.13 -40.99 17.32
C ALA A 411 29.47 -40.74 18.01
N SER A 412 29.85 -41.63 18.91
CA SER A 412 31.16 -41.65 19.56
C SER A 412 31.65 -43.08 19.78
N LYS A 413 32.97 -43.25 19.87
CA LYS A 413 33.64 -44.51 20.18
C LYS A 413 34.58 -44.29 21.37
N ALA A 414 34.65 -45.26 22.27
CA ALA A 414 35.56 -45.25 23.40
C ALA A 414 36.11 -46.66 23.65
N THR A 415 37.32 -46.76 24.19
CA THR A 415 37.88 -48.03 24.65
C THR A 415 37.62 -48.17 26.15
N VAL A 416 36.85 -49.17 26.55
CA VAL A 416 36.53 -49.45 27.96
C VAL A 416 37.01 -50.85 28.28
N LYS A 417 37.95 -50.97 29.25
CA LYS A 417 38.56 -52.26 29.66
C LYS A 417 39.09 -53.07 28.45
N GLY A 418 39.79 -52.40 27.52
CA GLY A 418 40.37 -53.03 26.33
C GLY A 418 39.39 -53.37 25.20
N LYS A 419 38.08 -53.09 25.35
CA LYS A 419 37.05 -53.34 24.32
C LYS A 419 36.53 -52.03 23.73
N THR A 420 36.30 -52.02 22.42
CA THR A 420 35.69 -50.88 21.72
C THR A 420 34.18 -50.83 22.01
N VAL A 421 33.74 -49.76 22.66
CA VAL A 421 32.33 -49.43 22.89
C VAL A 421 31.94 -48.28 21.98
N ARG A 422 30.85 -48.45 21.24
CA ARG A 422 30.28 -47.46 20.33
C ARG A 422 28.97 -46.95 20.91
N SER A 423 28.73 -45.66 20.79
CA SER A 423 27.53 -45.05 21.36
C SER A 423 27.00 -43.90 20.51
N ILE A 424 25.70 -43.64 20.62
CA ILE A 424 25.05 -42.44 20.12
C ILE A 424 24.61 -41.61 21.32
N THR A 425 24.96 -40.33 21.32
CA THR A 425 24.46 -39.33 22.26
C THR A 425 23.37 -38.53 21.58
N VAL A 426 22.17 -38.51 22.17
CA VAL A 426 21.03 -37.67 21.78
C VAL A 426 21.00 -36.47 22.71
N ALA A 427 21.44 -35.31 22.22
CA ALA A 427 21.37 -34.04 22.94
C ALA A 427 20.08 -33.32 22.58
N ILE A 428 19.33 -32.90 23.59
CA ILE A 428 18.05 -32.20 23.48
C ILE A 428 18.18 -30.88 24.22
N ALA A 429 17.95 -29.78 23.51
CA ALA A 429 17.91 -28.45 24.09
C ALA A 429 16.47 -27.96 24.17
N ASN A 430 16.20 -27.11 25.15
CA ASN A 430 14.98 -26.32 25.27
C ASN A 430 13.68 -27.15 25.38
N ALA A 431 13.72 -28.22 26.17
CA ALA A 431 12.57 -29.10 26.42
C ALA A 431 12.46 -29.59 27.88
N SER A 432 12.98 -28.82 28.84
CA SER A 432 12.88 -29.14 30.27
C SER A 432 11.42 -29.37 30.69
N GLY A 433 11.20 -30.37 31.55
CA GLY A 433 9.88 -30.79 32.03
C GLY A 433 9.11 -31.69 31.07
N LYS A 434 9.56 -31.88 29.83
CA LYS A 434 8.89 -32.74 28.83
C LYS A 434 9.48 -34.16 28.83
N SER A 435 8.81 -35.06 28.12
CA SER A 435 9.30 -36.41 27.82
C SER A 435 9.70 -36.54 26.35
N ALA A 436 10.80 -37.23 26.11
CA ALA A 436 11.29 -37.58 24.78
C ALA A 436 11.14 -39.09 24.54
N ALA A 437 10.36 -39.45 23.53
CA ALA A 437 10.29 -40.83 23.05
C ALA A 437 11.40 -41.03 22.00
N ILE A 438 12.44 -41.78 22.35
CA ILE A 438 13.67 -41.96 21.55
C ILE A 438 13.67 -43.35 20.91
N SER A 439 13.80 -43.38 19.60
CA SER A 439 13.92 -44.59 18.78
C SER A 439 15.25 -44.56 18.02
N ILE A 440 16.08 -45.59 18.20
CA ILE A 440 17.37 -45.75 17.52
C ILE A 440 17.38 -47.10 16.83
N THR A 441 17.77 -47.16 15.55
CA THR A 441 17.85 -48.43 14.79
C THR A 441 18.64 -49.51 15.52
N GLY A 442 18.02 -50.65 15.77
CA GLY A 442 18.63 -51.79 16.46
C GLY A 442 18.58 -51.72 17.99
N LEU A 443 17.87 -50.74 18.56
CA LEU A 443 17.53 -50.67 19.98
C LEU A 443 16.01 -50.64 20.18
N LYS A 444 15.56 -51.06 21.37
CA LYS A 444 14.16 -50.86 21.79
C LYS A 444 13.90 -49.37 22.01
N LYS A 445 12.70 -48.91 21.65
CA LYS A 445 12.24 -47.54 21.91
C LYS A 445 12.20 -47.30 23.43
N VAL A 446 12.68 -46.13 23.86
CA VAL A 446 12.67 -45.69 25.26
C VAL A 446 12.00 -44.33 25.39
N THR A 447 11.49 -44.00 26.57
CA THR A 447 10.95 -42.67 26.88
C THR A 447 11.70 -42.11 28.06
N GLU A 448 12.33 -40.95 27.86
CA GLU A 448 13.17 -40.29 28.87
C GLU A 448 12.53 -38.97 29.31
N LYS A 449 12.66 -38.63 30.59
CA LYS A 449 12.25 -37.32 31.12
C LYS A 449 13.41 -36.33 30.96
N ILE A 450 13.12 -35.14 30.43
CA ILE A 450 14.09 -34.07 30.26
C ILE A 450 14.03 -33.18 31.49
N SER A 451 15.03 -33.26 32.36
CA SER A 451 15.01 -32.57 33.66
C SER A 451 15.65 -31.18 33.63
N VAL A 452 16.44 -30.86 32.59
CA VAL A 452 17.17 -29.59 32.46
C VAL A 452 17.06 -29.04 31.03
N ALA A 453 17.36 -27.75 30.86
CA ALA A 453 17.25 -27.07 29.57
C ALA A 453 18.09 -27.73 28.47
N ASN A 454 19.28 -28.26 28.78
CA ASN A 454 20.12 -29.01 27.85
C ASN A 454 20.43 -30.39 28.44
N GLN A 455 19.75 -31.42 27.95
CA GLN A 455 19.90 -32.79 28.44
C GLN A 455 20.45 -33.68 27.33
N ALA A 456 21.39 -34.57 27.67
CA ALA A 456 21.88 -35.58 26.76
C ALA A 456 21.62 -36.99 27.30
N PHE A 457 21.27 -37.91 26.39
CA PHE A 457 21.08 -39.33 26.66
C PHE A 457 22.02 -40.15 25.80
N LYS A 458 22.73 -41.12 26.40
CA LYS A 458 23.76 -41.90 25.72
C LYS A 458 23.37 -43.37 25.62
N TYR A 459 23.45 -43.92 24.40
CA TYR A 459 23.03 -45.28 24.09
C TYR A 459 24.15 -46.06 23.43
N THR A 460 24.44 -47.26 23.91
CA THR A 460 25.40 -48.18 23.28
C THR A 460 24.79 -48.80 22.03
N VAL A 461 25.53 -48.81 20.91
CA VAL A 461 25.04 -49.28 19.60
C VAL A 461 26.09 -50.09 18.86
N THR A 462 25.67 -50.88 17.88
CA THR A 462 26.58 -51.53 16.91
C THR A 462 27.03 -50.57 15.80
N ALA A 463 28.08 -50.95 15.07
CA ALA A 463 28.56 -50.21 13.90
C ALA A 463 27.48 -50.07 12.81
N GLY A 464 27.66 -49.09 11.93
CA GLY A 464 26.80 -48.85 10.76
C GLY A 464 25.89 -47.63 10.89
N THR A 465 25.08 -47.40 9.87
CA THR A 465 24.14 -46.27 9.81
C THR A 465 22.93 -46.53 10.72
N LYS A 466 22.63 -45.57 11.60
CA LYS A 466 21.51 -45.60 12.53
C LYS A 466 20.57 -44.44 12.25
N THR A 467 19.27 -44.71 12.18
CA THR A 467 18.25 -43.67 12.21
C THR A 467 17.89 -43.40 13.65
N VAL A 468 17.93 -42.13 14.05
CA VAL A 468 17.48 -41.64 15.35
C VAL A 468 16.24 -40.80 15.14
N SER A 469 15.14 -41.21 15.77
CA SER A 469 13.87 -40.46 15.79
C SER A 469 13.51 -40.13 17.23
N VAL A 470 13.23 -38.86 17.50
CA VAL A 470 12.87 -38.35 18.83
C VAL A 470 11.55 -37.61 18.73
N VAL A 471 10.56 -38.01 19.52
CA VAL A 471 9.27 -37.33 19.59
C VAL A 471 9.15 -36.61 20.92
N ILE A 472 8.90 -35.30 20.88
CA ILE A 472 8.73 -34.43 22.04
C ILE A 472 7.47 -33.61 21.81
N ALA A 473 6.48 -33.73 22.70
CA ALA A 473 5.21 -32.99 22.61
C ALA A 473 4.55 -33.05 21.20
N GLY A 474 4.54 -34.22 20.58
CA GLY A 474 3.95 -34.45 19.25
C GLY A 474 4.83 -34.07 18.06
N LYS A 475 5.95 -33.35 18.25
CA LYS A 475 6.90 -33.02 17.18
C LYS A 475 7.98 -34.08 17.04
N THR A 476 8.24 -34.50 15.80
CA THR A 476 9.23 -35.54 15.47
C THR A 476 10.52 -34.93 14.91
N TYR A 477 11.65 -35.35 15.46
CA TYR A 477 13.00 -34.98 15.02
C TYR A 477 13.73 -36.23 14.53
N THR A 478 14.18 -36.23 13.28
CA THR A 478 14.82 -37.41 12.67
C THR A 478 16.21 -37.06 12.14
N SER A 479 17.18 -37.94 12.42
CA SER A 479 18.53 -37.83 11.88
C SER A 479 19.10 -39.21 11.53
N LYS A 480 20.00 -39.26 10.54
CA LYS A 480 20.79 -40.45 10.22
C LYS A 480 22.22 -40.23 10.69
N VAL A 481 22.75 -41.15 11.49
CA VAL A 481 24.08 -41.07 12.08
C VAL A 481 24.87 -42.32 11.72
N THR A 482 26.05 -42.15 11.13
CA THR A 482 26.95 -43.26 10.80
C THR A 482 27.91 -43.54 11.96
N VAL A 483 27.82 -44.74 12.55
CA VAL A 483 28.67 -45.17 13.65
C VAL A 483 29.87 -45.95 13.11
N LYS A 484 31.04 -45.30 13.07
CA LYS A 484 32.29 -45.84 12.52
C LYS A 484 33.13 -46.65 13.49
#